data_AF-A0A5C8U1Z1-F1
#
_entry.id   AF-A0A5C8U1Z1-F1
#
_cell.length_a   1.000
_cell.length_b   1.000
_cell.length_c   1.000
_cell.angle_alpha   90.00
_cell.angle_beta   90.00
_cell.angle_gamma   90.00
#
_symmetry.space_group_name_H-M   'P 1'
#
loop_
_entity.id
_entity.type
_entity.pdbx_description
1 polymer ?
#
loop_
_entity_poly.entity_id
_entity_poly.type
_entity_poly.pdbx_seq_one_letter_code
_entity_poly.pdbx_strand_id
1 'polypeptide(L)'
;MRRQPDLIRELLLRLEGLDIGSGQRVHIGSHEPELMIEGYSTDQVDYHMALLYEAELITSGDTQNMMMNGDWIFQRLTVQGHDFVTACATRRSGRRRALASRKSADGPSAF
;
A
#
# COMPACT_ATOMS: atom_id res chain seq x y z
N MET A 1 14.13 10.68 -8.67
CA MET A 1 13.36 9.62 -9.36
C MET A 1 11.96 10.14 -9.70
N ARG A 2 11.14 9.42 -10.48
CA ARG A 2 9.72 9.76 -10.70
C ARG A 2 8.84 8.99 -9.72
N ARG A 3 7.79 9.64 -9.21
CA ARG A 3 6.80 9.02 -8.32
C ARG A 3 6.08 7.87 -9.04
N GLN A 4 6.17 6.67 -8.47
CA GLN A 4 5.52 5.45 -8.93
C GLN A 4 4.34 5.12 -8.01
N PRO A 5 3.09 5.35 -8.45
CA PRO A 5 1.91 5.19 -7.61
C PRO A 5 1.67 3.74 -7.18
N ASP A 6 2.04 2.76 -8.01
CA ASP A 6 1.91 1.35 -7.68
C ASP A 6 2.89 0.92 -6.55
N LEU A 7 4.12 1.45 -6.57
CA LEU A 7 5.11 1.22 -5.52
C LEU A 7 4.67 1.83 -4.18
N ILE A 8 4.16 3.07 -4.19
CA ILE A 8 3.61 3.73 -3.00
C ILE A 8 2.51 2.89 -2.34
N ARG A 9 1.59 2.36 -3.17
CA ARG A 9 0.50 1.54 -2.69
C ARG A 9 1.00 0.25 -2.05
N GLU A 10 1.92 -0.43 -2.72
CA GLU A 10 2.46 -1.70 -2.24
C GLU A 10 3.23 -1.51 -0.93
N LEU A 11 4.04 -0.45 -0.82
CA LEU A 11 4.73 -0.10 0.42
C LEU A 11 3.76 0.15 1.58
N LEU A 12 2.71 0.94 1.35
CA LEU A 12 1.71 1.22 2.39
C LEU A 12 0.98 -0.05 2.84
N LEU A 13 0.63 -0.95 1.92
CA LEU A 13 -0.01 -2.23 2.27
C LEU A 13 0.91 -3.12 3.11
N ARG A 14 2.20 -3.15 2.80
CA ARG A 14 3.17 -3.92 3.59
C ARG A 14 3.37 -3.31 4.98
N LEU A 15 3.53 -1.99 5.06
CA LEU A 15 3.65 -1.26 6.32
C LEU A 15 2.40 -1.41 7.20
N GLU A 16 1.20 -1.43 6.60
CA GLU A 16 -0.05 -1.70 7.32
C GLU A 16 -0.13 -3.14 7.85
N GLY A 17 0.47 -4.09 7.15
CA GLY A 17 0.55 -5.50 7.55
C GLY A 17 1.62 -5.80 8.60
N LEU A 18 2.45 -4.83 9.00
CA LEU A 18 3.46 -5.03 10.05
C LEU A 18 2.77 -5.11 11.41
N ASP A 19 3.00 -6.22 12.11
CA ASP A 19 2.53 -6.39 13.49
C ASP A 19 3.45 -5.60 14.45
N ILE A 20 3.15 -4.32 14.59
CA ILE A 20 3.84 -3.41 15.50
C ILE A 20 3.00 -3.26 16.75
N GLY A 21 3.51 -3.76 17.88
CA GLY A 21 2.86 -3.62 19.17
C GLY A 21 2.57 -2.16 19.52
N SER A 22 1.47 -1.92 20.23
CA SER A 22 1.05 -0.56 20.61
C SER A 22 2.19 0.22 21.28
N GLY A 23 2.47 1.42 20.77
CA GLY A 23 3.52 2.31 21.27
C GLY A 23 4.95 1.94 20.86
N GLN A 24 5.16 0.86 20.11
CA GLN A 24 6.48 0.48 19.60
C GLN A 24 6.85 1.30 18.35
N ARG A 25 8.15 1.43 18.12
CA ARG A 25 8.75 1.92 16.88
C ARG A 25 9.70 0.86 16.38
N VAL A 26 9.72 0.62 15.07
CA VAL A 26 10.61 -0.35 14.43
C VAL A 26 11.58 0.38 13.51
N HIS A 27 12.77 -0.17 13.37
CA HIS A 27 13.76 0.31 12.42
C HIS A 27 13.74 -0.64 11.24
N ILE A 28 13.54 -0.10 10.04
CA ILE A 28 13.39 -0.91 8.83
C ILE A 28 14.27 -0.32 7.74
N GLY A 29 15.23 -1.11 7.27
CA GLY A 29 16.04 -0.76 6.13
C GLY A 29 15.30 -1.05 4.82
N SER A 30 15.55 -0.26 3.77
CA SER A 30 14.95 -0.50 2.44
C SER A 30 15.42 -1.77 1.74
N HIS A 31 16.41 -2.45 2.33
CA HIS A 31 16.95 -3.73 1.89
C HIS A 31 16.30 -4.92 2.62
N GLU A 32 15.46 -4.64 3.63
CA GLU A 32 14.79 -5.66 4.42
C GLU A 32 13.60 -6.26 3.65
N PRO A 33 13.32 -7.56 3.81
CA PRO A 33 12.28 -8.26 3.06
C PRO A 33 10.89 -7.64 3.23
N GLU A 34 10.63 -6.98 4.36
CA GLU A 34 9.41 -6.24 4.66
C GLU A 34 9.16 -5.11 3.66
N LEU A 35 10.19 -4.42 3.17
CA LEU A 35 10.08 -3.30 2.22
C LEU A 35 10.49 -3.65 0.80
N MET A 36 11.16 -4.79 0.58
CA MET A 36 11.56 -5.24 -0.75
C MET A 36 10.38 -5.64 -1.63
N ILE A 37 10.18 -4.92 -2.73
CA ILE A 37 9.11 -5.19 -3.69
C ILE A 37 9.72 -5.65 -5.02
N GLU A 38 9.20 -6.75 -5.55
CA GLU A 38 9.65 -7.33 -6.81
C GLU A 38 9.57 -6.30 -7.95
N GLY A 39 10.65 -6.18 -8.71
CA GLY A 39 10.75 -5.24 -9.83
C GLY A 39 11.15 -3.81 -9.45
N TYR A 40 11.40 -3.52 -8.17
CA TYR A 40 11.90 -2.23 -7.71
C TYR A 40 13.26 -2.35 -7.00
N SER A 41 14.12 -1.35 -7.18
CA SER A 41 15.40 -1.28 -6.48
C SER A 41 15.25 -0.72 -5.06
N THR A 42 16.25 -0.95 -4.21
CA THR A 42 16.30 -0.41 -2.85
C THR A 42 16.30 1.12 -2.85
N ASP A 43 17.02 1.75 -3.78
CA ASP A 43 16.96 3.21 -3.98
C ASP A 43 15.54 3.70 -4.34
N GLN A 44 14.78 2.91 -5.10
CA GLN A 44 13.39 3.26 -5.42
C GLN A 44 12.53 3.15 -4.17
N VAL A 45 12.72 2.11 -3.35
CA VAL A 45 12.01 1.95 -2.08
C VAL A 45 12.32 3.11 -1.15
N ASP A 46 13.60 3.45 -0.94
CA ASP A 46 14.04 4.57 -0.10
C ASP A 46 13.44 5.90 -0.55
N TYR A 47 13.51 6.18 -1.85
CA TYR A 47 12.93 7.40 -2.41
C TYR A 47 11.42 7.50 -2.16
N HIS A 48 10.70 6.39 -2.27
CA HIS A 48 9.25 6.40 -2.04
C HIS A 48 8.89 6.40 -0.55
N MET A 49 9.70 5.77 0.32
CA MET A 49 9.55 5.90 1.79
C MET A 49 9.69 7.36 2.23
N ALA A 50 10.65 8.10 1.65
CA ALA A 50 10.78 9.53 1.89
C ALA A 50 9.49 10.29 1.48
N LEU A 51 8.95 10.01 0.30
CA LEU A 51 7.68 10.62 -0.16
C LEU A 51 6.49 10.28 0.75
N LEU A 52 6.41 9.06 1.28
CA LEU A 52 5.35 8.67 2.21
C LEU A 52 5.43 9.47 3.51
N TYR A 53 6.65 9.68 4.02
CA TYR A 53 6.88 10.46 5.22
C TYR A 53 6.61 11.95 5.00
N GLU A 54 7.13 12.54 3.92
CA GLU A 54 6.92 13.95 3.55
C GLU A 54 5.45 14.27 3.31
N ALA A 55 4.68 13.31 2.80
CA ALA A 55 3.25 13.42 2.60
C ALA A 55 2.43 13.10 3.87
N GLU A 56 3.08 12.89 5.03
CA GLU A 56 2.42 12.55 6.29
C GLU A 56 1.53 11.30 6.23
N LEU A 57 1.82 10.35 5.33
CA LEU A 57 1.08 9.07 5.24
C LEU A 57 1.57 8.07 6.28
N ILE A 58 2.84 8.18 6.67
CA ILE A 58 3.49 7.40 7.72
C ILE A 58 4.13 8.33 8.74
N THR A 59 4.35 7.85 9.95
CA THR A 59 5.01 8.62 11.00
C THR A 59 6.01 7.77 11.78
N SER A 60 7.10 8.39 12.22
CA SER A 60 8.04 7.84 13.20
C SER A 60 7.61 8.14 14.65
N GLY A 61 6.57 8.97 14.83
CA GLY A 61 6.15 9.49 16.14
C GLY A 61 7.11 10.53 16.73
N ASP A 62 8.07 11.01 15.94
CA ASP A 62 9.10 11.98 16.33
C ASP A 62 9.45 12.92 15.17
N THR A 63 10.30 13.90 15.45
CA THR A 63 10.89 14.81 14.44
C THR A 63 11.92 14.12 13.55
N GLN A 64 12.54 13.04 14.04
CA GLN A 64 13.50 12.23 13.30
C GLN A 64 12.83 10.98 12.73
N ASN A 65 13.06 10.71 11.44
CA ASN A 65 12.46 9.61 10.69
C ASN A 65 13.47 8.58 10.17
N MET A 66 14.76 8.85 10.33
CA MET A 66 15.84 7.96 9.92
C MET A 66 16.91 7.86 11.01
N MET A 67 17.45 6.67 11.17
CA MET A 67 18.60 6.38 12.03
C MET A 67 19.91 6.78 11.33
N MET A 68 21.00 6.91 12.10
CA MET A 68 22.32 7.29 11.53
C MET A 68 22.89 6.24 10.57
N ASN A 69 22.41 5.00 10.64
CA ASN A 69 22.78 3.91 9.74
C ASN A 69 21.98 3.88 8.42
N GLY A 70 21.02 4.79 8.24
CA GLY A 70 20.17 4.86 7.05
C GLY A 70 18.85 4.11 7.15
N ASP A 71 18.53 3.47 8.28
CA ASP A 71 17.25 2.79 8.46
C ASP A 71 16.11 3.77 8.76
N TRP A 72 14.90 3.45 8.29
CA TRP A 72 13.70 4.21 8.57
C TRP A 72 13.15 3.88 9.95
N ILE A 73 12.78 4.91 10.70
CA ILE A 73 12.02 4.77 11.95
C ILE A 73 10.54 4.79 11.58
N PHE A 74 9.89 3.64 11.70
CA PHE A 74 8.46 3.50 11.42
C PHE A 74 7.71 3.20 12.72
N GLN A 75 6.64 3.96 12.98
CA GLN A 75 5.73 3.70 14.10
C GLN A 75 4.39 3.14 13.62
N ARG A 76 3.75 3.87 12.69
CA ARG A 76 2.42 3.54 12.18
C ARG A 76 2.09 4.36 10.94
N LEU A 77 1.02 3.95 10.25
CA LEU A 77 0.31 4.81 9.31
C LEU A 77 -0.39 5.94 10.07
N THR A 78 -0.52 7.10 9.42
CA THR A 78 -1.41 8.16 9.88
C THR A 78 -2.84 7.85 9.44
N VAL A 79 -3.82 8.63 9.93
CA VAL A 79 -5.20 8.54 9.45
C VAL A 79 -5.26 8.74 7.93
N GLN A 80 -4.48 9.70 7.42
CA GLN A 80 -4.38 9.95 5.97
C GLN A 80 -3.74 8.77 5.23
N GLY A 81 -2.76 8.10 5.83
CA GLY A 81 -2.20 6.85 5.30
C GLY A 81 -3.25 5.76 5.13
N HIS A 82 -4.07 5.52 6.15
CA HIS A 82 -5.16 4.54 6.09
C HIS A 82 -6.25 4.91 5.06
N ASP A 83 -6.62 6.19 4.99
CA ASP A 83 -7.58 6.68 3.99
C ASP A 83 -7.05 6.47 2.56
N PHE A 84 -5.76 6.72 2.34
CA PHE A 84 -5.12 6.51 1.04
C PHE A 84 -5.12 5.03 0.63
N VAL A 85 -4.80 4.12 1.56
CA VAL A 85 -4.85 2.68 1.32
C VAL A 85 -6.28 2.24 0.98
N THR A 86 -7.26 2.70 1.76
CA THR A 86 -8.69 2.39 1.54
C THR A 86 -9.18 2.88 0.18
N ALA A 87 -8.79 4.10 -0.23
CA ALA A 87 -9.12 4.65 -1.54
C ALA A 87 -8.49 3.83 -2.68
N CYS A 88 -7.25 3.38 -2.52
CA CYS A 88 -6.56 2.53 -3.49
C CYS A 88 -7.16 1.12 -3.60
N ALA A 89 -7.62 0.56 -2.48
CA ALA A 89 -8.32 -0.73 -2.43
C ALA A 89 -9.67 -0.67 -3.17
N THR A 90 -10.47 0.37 -2.91
CA THR A 90 -11.80 0.57 -3.51
C THR A 90 -11.74 0.64 -5.04
N ARG A 91 -10.72 1.28 -5.60
CA ARG A 91 -10.52 1.38 -7.05
C ARG A 91 -10.20 0.05 -7.74
N ARG A 92 -9.73 -0.97 -7.00
CA ARG A 92 -9.42 -2.30 -7.54
C ARG A 92 -10.62 -3.26 -7.55
N SER A 93 -11.65 -2.98 -6.76
CA SER A 93 -12.89 -3.78 -6.65
C SER A 93 -13.91 -3.52 -7.78
N GLY A 94 -13.65 -2.56 -8.67
CA GLY A 94 -14.52 -2.18 -9.78
C GLY A 94 -14.43 -3.07 -11.02
N ARG A 95 -14.29 -4.40 -10.90
CA ARG A 95 -14.40 -5.29 -12.07
C ARG A 95 -14.85 -6.71 -11.70
N ARG A 96 -16.17 -6.89 -11.53
CA ARG A 96 -17.00 -8.00 -12.05
C ARG A 96 -18.38 -8.01 -11.36
N ARG A 97 -19.37 -7.35 -11.98
CA ARG A 97 -20.71 -7.92 -12.17
C ARG A 97 -21.20 -7.46 -13.53
N ALA A 98 -20.82 -8.22 -14.56
CA ALA A 98 -21.62 -8.22 -15.77
C ALA A 98 -22.98 -8.80 -15.37
N LEU A 99 -24.01 -7.96 -15.45
CA LEU A 99 -25.40 -8.38 -15.36
C LEU A 99 -25.65 -9.44 -16.43
N ALA A 100 -25.85 -10.69 -16.03
CA ALA A 100 -26.56 -11.65 -16.88
C ALA A 100 -28.06 -11.42 -16.66
N SER A 101 -28.62 -10.45 -17.38
CA SER A 101 -30.06 -10.33 -17.56
C SER A 101 -30.41 -10.75 -18.98
N ARG A 102 -31.34 -11.72 -19.05
CA ARG A 102 -32.21 -12.08 -20.18
C ARG A 102 -31.58 -12.79 -21.39
N LYS A 103 -31.92 -14.06 -21.52
CA LYS A 103 -32.67 -14.50 -22.70
C LYS A 103 -33.78 -15.46 -22.30
N SER A 104 -34.98 -14.92 -22.16
CA SER A 104 -36.19 -15.68 -22.40
C SER A 104 -36.17 -16.11 -23.87
N ALA A 105 -36.22 -17.39 -24.14
CA ALA A 105 -36.63 -17.93 -25.43
C ALA A 105 -37.57 -19.08 -25.14
N ASP A 106 -38.82 -18.70 -24.90
CA ASP A 106 -39.97 -19.49 -25.30
C ASP A 106 -39.81 -19.85 -26.78
N GLY A 107 -40.02 -21.12 -27.10
CA GLY A 107 -40.02 -21.67 -28.46
C GLY A 107 -40.79 -22.99 -28.45
N PRO A 108 -41.74 -23.20 -29.36
CA PRO A 108 -42.90 -24.07 -29.15
C PRO A 108 -42.65 -25.55 -29.48
N SER A 109 -43.50 -26.40 -28.89
CA SER A 109 -44.02 -27.71 -29.33
C SER A 109 -43.45 -28.34 -30.62
N ALA A 110 -42.95 -29.58 -30.53
CA ALA A 110 -43.38 -30.70 -31.40
C ALA A 110 -42.74 -32.05 -30.99
N PHE A 111 -43.60 -33.08 -31.04
CA PHE A 111 -43.41 -34.54 -30.87
C PHE A 111 -43.41 -35.12 -29.45
#